data_AF-A0A1Q8KXK9-F1
#
_entry.id   AF-A0A1Q8KXK9-F1
#
_cell.length_a   1.000
_cell.length_b   1.000
_cell.length_c   1.000
_cell.angle_alpha   90.00
_cell.angle_beta   90.00
_cell.angle_gamma   90.00
#
_symmetry.space_group_name_H-M   'P 1'
#
loop_
_entity.id
_entity.type
_entity.pdbx_description
1 polymer ?
#
loop_
_entity_poly.entity_id
_entity_poly.type
_entity_poly.pdbx_seq_one_letter_code
_entity_poly.pdbx_strand_id
1 'polypeptide(L)'
;MTRTVNGADPTENSESSGSAELAPDSLSAHSGVVSESEHQALRADIRRLSTLLGQTLSDEAGPEVLELVERVRHAARDSARGEAGPDVVAALLDGIDTGTAVLLARAFSQYFQLTNVAEQLHRSRELRALRPADARPLRTVLRRLASEADPDEVAEVLARTQLRPVFTAHPTESTRQSVLGILRRVVDALERGAPDPELAALVDLLWQTDDIRPGKPMVIDEARNIAWFAARLGERTVPDLLDEFAHEAAEAGLEIPDDTRPLVLGSWVGGDRDGNPNVTPAVTREVLELNADRALRIHAKLVEQLVFELSVSTRVMGVSEELRGSLARDRRALPDVHDRFIRLNAHEPYRLKLSYVAARLENTRRRIAARGPHEPGVDYLGSAG
;
A
#
# COMPACT_ATOMS: atom_id res chain seq x y z
N MET A 1 -60.14 24.06 46.49
CA MET A 1 -60.90 22.96 47.12
C MET A 1 -61.03 21.85 46.08
N THR A 2 -60.76 20.60 46.50
CA THR A 2 -61.10 19.30 45.86
C THR A 2 -60.28 18.89 44.59
N ARG A 3 -59.25 18.03 44.68
CA ARG A 3 -59.16 16.53 44.70
C ARG A 3 -59.78 15.81 43.46
N THR A 4 -58.96 15.27 42.53
CA THR A 4 -58.58 13.83 42.26
C THR A 4 -59.73 13.00 41.63
N VAL A 5 -59.60 12.23 40.54
CA VAL A 5 -58.91 10.92 40.37
C VAL A 5 -58.87 10.46 38.88
N ASN A 6 -57.75 9.81 38.53
CA ASN A 6 -57.39 8.80 37.50
C ASN A 6 -58.38 8.24 36.46
N GLY A 7 -57.80 7.93 35.28
CA GLY A 7 -58.10 6.77 34.44
C GLY A 7 -56.94 6.45 33.47
N ALA A 8 -56.21 5.34 33.72
CA ALA A 8 -55.42 4.57 32.74
C ALA A 8 -56.31 3.38 32.30
N ASP A 9 -56.31 2.77 31.11
CA ASP A 9 -55.29 2.21 30.17
C ASP A 9 -56.09 1.85 28.86
N PRO A 10 -55.62 1.17 27.76
CA PRO A 10 -54.30 0.64 27.35
C PRO A 10 -53.98 0.84 25.82
N THR A 11 -53.06 0.01 25.28
CA THR A 11 -52.61 -0.19 23.86
C THR A 11 -51.44 0.70 23.42
N GLU A 12 -50.38 0.24 22.75
CA GLU A 12 -50.02 -1.05 22.14
C GLU A 12 -48.50 -1.03 21.85
N ASN A 13 -47.92 -2.23 21.74
CA ASN A 13 -46.53 -2.51 21.40
C ASN A 13 -46.04 -1.83 20.12
N SER A 14 -44.81 -1.32 20.14
CA SER A 14 -43.90 -1.43 19.00
C SER A 14 -42.48 -1.70 19.50
N GLU A 15 -42.02 -2.92 19.19
CA GLU A 15 -40.64 -3.35 19.36
C GLU A 15 -39.77 -2.54 18.40
N SER A 16 -38.86 -1.74 18.95
CA SER A 16 -37.79 -1.10 18.20
C SER A 16 -36.61 -2.07 18.17
N SER A 17 -36.41 -2.74 17.02
CA SER A 17 -35.18 -3.47 16.71
C SER A 17 -34.03 -2.46 16.65
N GLY A 18 -33.37 -2.24 17.79
CA GLY A 18 -32.18 -1.42 17.88
C GLY A 18 -31.03 -2.15 17.18
N SER A 19 -30.63 -1.64 16.01
CA SER A 19 -29.36 -1.99 15.38
C SER A 19 -28.23 -1.69 16.37
N ALA A 20 -27.66 -2.73 16.97
CA ALA A 20 -26.57 -2.61 17.94
C ALA A 20 -25.30 -2.13 17.24
N GLU A 21 -25.02 -0.83 17.33
CA GLU A 21 -23.76 -0.24 16.87
C GLU A 21 -22.61 -0.68 17.80
N LEU A 22 -21.50 -1.16 17.22
CA LEU A 22 -20.24 -1.29 17.96
C LEU A 22 -19.78 0.12 18.37
N ALA A 23 -20.06 0.52 19.62
CA ALA A 23 -19.76 1.89 20.07
C ALA A 23 -18.25 2.25 19.99
N PRO A 24 -17.87 3.50 19.71
CA PRO A 24 -16.50 3.89 19.30
C PRO A 24 -15.50 4.17 20.43
N ASP A 25 -15.90 4.06 21.70
CA ASP A 25 -15.22 4.74 22.80
C ASP A 25 -14.02 3.97 23.40
N SER A 26 -13.22 3.28 22.59
CA SER A 26 -12.10 2.45 23.08
C SER A 26 -10.70 3.07 22.88
N LEU A 27 -10.59 4.27 22.28
CA LEU A 27 -9.29 4.83 21.87
C LEU A 27 -8.98 6.14 22.60
N SER A 28 -8.48 6.03 23.83
CA SER A 28 -7.83 7.12 24.56
C SER A 28 -6.35 6.83 24.83
N ALA A 29 -5.68 6.13 23.92
CA ALA A 29 -4.25 5.90 24.02
C ALA A 29 -3.57 6.06 22.66
N HIS A 30 -2.76 7.13 22.57
CA HIS A 30 -1.72 7.42 21.57
C HIS A 30 -2.18 8.17 20.31
N SER A 31 -3.01 9.20 20.46
CA SER A 31 -3.29 10.15 19.36
C SER A 31 -2.22 11.25 19.29
N GLY A 32 -1.31 11.12 18.34
CA GLY A 32 -0.56 12.24 17.80
C GLY A 32 -1.42 13.03 16.81
N VAL A 33 -2.56 13.57 17.28
CA VAL A 33 -3.49 14.38 16.49
C VAL A 33 -3.70 15.70 17.25
N VAL A 34 -3.52 16.84 16.58
CA VAL A 34 -3.41 18.15 17.24
C VAL A 34 -4.70 18.99 17.14
N SER A 35 -5.64 18.69 16.22
CA SER A 35 -6.88 19.48 16.06
C SER A 35 -8.16 18.73 16.46
N GLU A 36 -8.99 19.34 17.30
CA GLU A 36 -10.27 18.78 17.78
C GLU A 36 -11.20 18.32 16.64
N SER A 37 -11.19 19.00 15.49
CA SER A 37 -11.99 18.64 14.32
C SER A 37 -11.54 17.34 13.64
N GLU A 38 -10.23 17.10 13.53
CA GLU A 38 -9.69 15.86 12.95
C GLU A 38 -9.94 14.66 13.89
N HIS A 39 -9.86 14.87 15.21
CA HIS A 39 -10.26 13.86 16.20
C HIS A 39 -11.75 13.48 16.05
N GLN A 40 -12.62 14.47 15.81
CA GLN A 40 -14.06 14.21 15.61
C GLN A 40 -14.33 13.46 14.31
N ALA A 41 -13.65 13.82 13.22
CA ALA A 41 -13.76 13.14 11.93
C ALA A 41 -13.25 11.69 12.00
N LEU A 42 -12.10 11.45 12.64
CA LEU A 42 -11.57 10.12 12.91
C LEU A 42 -12.57 9.26 13.70
N ARG A 43 -13.12 9.79 14.79
CA ARG A 43 -14.14 9.08 15.58
C ARG A 43 -15.40 8.78 14.78
N ALA A 44 -15.79 9.66 13.86
CA ALA A 44 -16.94 9.43 12.98
C ALA A 44 -16.69 8.29 11.99
N ASP A 45 -15.50 8.25 11.37
CA ASP A 45 -15.14 7.16 10.45
C ASP A 45 -14.99 5.82 11.20
N ILE A 46 -14.38 5.81 12.39
CA ILE A 46 -14.30 4.60 13.23
C ILE A 46 -15.68 4.12 13.63
N ARG A 47 -16.58 5.01 14.08
CA ARG A 47 -17.99 4.66 14.36
C ARG A 47 -18.63 4.01 13.16
N ARG A 48 -18.52 4.65 12.00
CA ARG A 48 -19.12 4.21 10.76
C ARG A 48 -18.65 2.81 10.38
N LEU A 49 -17.35 2.57 10.36
CA LEU A 49 -16.78 1.25 10.06
C LEU A 49 -17.17 0.19 11.11
N SER A 50 -17.24 0.58 12.39
CA SER A 50 -17.64 -0.31 13.47
C SER A 50 -19.11 -0.71 13.36
N THR A 51 -20.01 0.24 13.06
CA THR A 51 -21.43 -0.05 12.81
C THR A 51 -21.60 -1.00 11.64
N LEU A 52 -20.89 -0.77 10.53
CA LEU A 52 -20.93 -1.65 9.36
C LEU A 52 -20.42 -3.06 9.69
N LEU A 53 -19.32 -3.17 10.44
CA LEU A 53 -18.81 -4.48 10.89
C LEU A 53 -19.83 -5.19 11.80
N GLY A 54 -20.54 -4.47 12.66
CA GLY A 54 -21.59 -5.03 13.50
C GLY A 54 -22.75 -5.60 12.70
N GLN A 55 -23.17 -4.88 11.65
CA GLN A 55 -24.18 -5.36 10.71
C GLN A 55 -23.71 -6.62 9.99
N THR A 56 -22.49 -6.63 9.44
CA THR A 56 -21.89 -7.82 8.82
C THR A 56 -21.83 -9.01 9.79
N LEU A 57 -21.44 -8.80 11.05
CA LEU A 57 -21.40 -9.86 12.06
C LEU A 57 -22.80 -10.40 12.36
N SER A 58 -23.79 -9.53 12.53
CA SER A 58 -25.18 -9.94 12.77
C SER A 58 -25.74 -10.74 11.59
N ASP A 59 -25.47 -10.30 10.37
CA ASP A 59 -26.02 -10.90 9.14
C ASP A 59 -25.33 -12.21 8.76
N GLU A 60 -24.01 -12.32 8.96
CA GLU A 60 -23.23 -13.49 8.53
C GLU A 60 -22.87 -14.47 9.64
N ALA A 61 -22.68 -14.01 10.87
CA ALA A 61 -22.30 -14.85 12.01
C ALA A 61 -23.44 -15.04 13.04
N GLY A 62 -24.51 -14.26 12.91
CA GLY A 62 -25.67 -14.28 13.80
C GLY A 62 -25.61 -13.22 14.90
N PRO A 63 -26.78 -12.75 15.38
CA PRO A 63 -26.86 -11.70 16.40
C PRO A 63 -26.20 -12.11 17.72
N GLU A 64 -26.18 -13.39 18.07
CA GLU A 64 -25.58 -13.90 19.31
C GLU A 64 -24.06 -13.70 19.32
N VAL A 65 -23.40 -13.76 18.16
CA VAL A 65 -21.97 -13.51 18.02
C VAL A 65 -21.67 -12.03 18.24
N LEU A 66 -22.48 -11.13 17.67
CA LEU A 66 -22.35 -9.69 17.91
C LEU A 66 -22.53 -9.34 19.40
N GLU A 67 -23.55 -9.92 20.05
CA GLU A 67 -23.78 -9.74 21.48
C GLU A 67 -22.60 -10.23 22.33
N LEU A 68 -21.99 -11.36 21.95
CA LEU A 68 -20.80 -11.87 22.62
C LEU A 68 -19.60 -10.94 22.43
N VAL A 69 -19.36 -10.44 21.21
CA VAL A 69 -18.30 -9.46 20.93
C VAL A 69 -18.45 -8.22 21.81
N GLU A 70 -19.65 -7.65 21.88
CA GLU A 70 -19.91 -6.48 22.71
C GLU A 70 -19.74 -6.76 24.21
N ARG A 71 -20.22 -7.90 24.72
CA ARG A 71 -20.00 -8.31 26.12
C ARG A 71 -18.52 -8.41 26.47
N VAL A 72 -17.74 -9.06 25.62
CA VAL A 72 -16.29 -9.20 25.82
C VAL A 72 -15.60 -7.83 25.78
N ARG A 73 -16.00 -6.96 24.85
CA ARG A 73 -15.46 -5.60 24.72
C ARG A 73 -15.76 -4.75 25.96
N HIS A 74 -16.99 -4.78 26.46
CA HIS A 74 -17.39 -4.08 27.68
C HIS A 74 -16.60 -4.58 28.90
N ALA A 75 -16.53 -5.89 29.09
CA ALA A 75 -15.78 -6.48 30.19
C ALA A 75 -14.28 -6.14 30.15
N ALA A 76 -13.68 -6.14 28.95
CA ALA A 76 -12.28 -5.74 28.78
C ALA A 76 -12.05 -4.27 29.13
N ARG A 77 -12.98 -3.39 28.73
CA ARG A 77 -12.94 -1.96 29.04
C ARG A 77 -13.08 -1.68 30.54
N ASP A 78 -14.05 -2.33 31.20
CA ASP A 78 -14.30 -2.15 32.63
C ASP A 78 -13.12 -2.67 33.46
N SER A 79 -12.53 -3.79 33.05
CA SER A 79 -11.28 -4.31 33.64
C SER A 79 -10.11 -3.34 33.46
N ALA A 80 -9.91 -2.77 32.26
CA ALA A 80 -8.86 -1.79 32.01
C ALA A 80 -9.00 -0.49 32.83
N ARG A 81 -10.23 -0.14 33.24
CA ARG A 81 -10.53 0.99 34.13
C ARG A 81 -10.43 0.66 35.62
N GLY A 82 -10.25 -0.61 35.97
CA GLY A 82 -10.27 -1.10 37.34
C GLY A 82 -11.68 -1.19 37.95
N GLU A 83 -12.72 -1.11 37.12
CA GLU A 83 -14.13 -1.20 37.52
C GLU A 83 -14.60 -2.67 37.61
N ALA A 84 -13.86 -3.59 37.00
CA ALA A 84 -14.08 -5.04 37.07
C ALA A 84 -12.78 -5.80 37.43
N GLY A 85 -12.93 -7.00 37.97
CA GLY A 85 -11.78 -7.87 38.28
C GLY A 85 -11.00 -8.28 37.03
N PRO A 86 -9.69 -8.57 37.13
CA PRO A 86 -8.83 -8.90 35.99
C PRO A 86 -9.27 -10.17 35.25
N ASP A 87 -9.95 -11.09 35.93
CA ASP A 87 -10.37 -12.37 35.38
C ASP A 87 -11.75 -12.34 34.70
N VAL A 88 -12.42 -11.17 34.65
CA VAL A 88 -13.80 -11.06 34.11
C VAL A 88 -13.89 -11.50 32.65
N VAL A 89 -12.87 -11.15 31.84
CA VAL A 89 -12.80 -11.57 30.44
C VAL A 89 -12.52 -13.06 30.35
N ALA A 90 -11.58 -13.58 31.14
CA ALA A 90 -11.27 -15.01 31.15
C ALA A 90 -12.50 -15.86 31.53
N ALA A 91 -13.29 -15.41 32.51
CA ALA A 91 -14.53 -16.07 32.91
C ALA A 91 -15.60 -16.02 31.82
N LEU A 92 -15.71 -14.93 31.05
CA LEU A 92 -16.63 -14.84 29.91
C LEU A 92 -16.22 -15.75 28.74
N LEU A 93 -14.91 -15.97 28.59
CA LEU A 93 -14.36 -16.84 27.56
C LEU A 93 -14.35 -18.32 27.97
N ASP A 94 -14.57 -18.63 29.24
CA ASP A 94 -14.60 -19.98 29.76
C ASP A 94 -15.81 -20.75 29.19
N GLY A 95 -15.54 -21.93 28.62
CA GLY A 95 -16.56 -22.78 28.01
C GLY A 95 -17.02 -22.38 26.59
N ILE A 96 -16.43 -21.36 25.97
CA ILE A 96 -16.70 -21.05 24.55
C ILE A 96 -16.11 -22.15 23.66
N ASP A 97 -16.90 -22.64 22.70
CA ASP A 97 -16.41 -23.63 21.73
C ASP A 97 -15.40 -23.03 20.75
N THR A 98 -14.57 -23.88 20.15
CA THR A 98 -13.49 -23.43 19.25
C THR A 98 -14.00 -22.65 18.04
N GLY A 99 -15.18 -22.96 17.51
CA GLY A 99 -15.76 -22.25 16.36
C GLY A 99 -16.13 -20.81 16.74
N THR A 100 -16.83 -20.64 17.85
CA THR A 100 -17.18 -19.31 18.37
C THR A 100 -15.93 -18.50 18.77
N ALA A 101 -14.92 -19.15 19.36
CA ALA A 101 -13.66 -18.50 19.70
C ALA A 101 -12.92 -17.96 18.45
N VAL A 102 -12.96 -18.69 17.33
CA VAL A 102 -12.39 -18.23 16.05
C VAL A 102 -13.17 -17.03 15.51
N LEU A 103 -14.51 -17.06 15.55
CA LEU A 103 -15.34 -15.92 15.11
C LEU A 103 -15.05 -14.66 15.95
N LEU A 104 -14.94 -14.81 17.27
CA LEU A 104 -14.61 -13.73 18.19
C LEU A 104 -13.22 -13.13 17.89
N ALA A 105 -12.21 -13.98 17.70
CA ALA A 105 -10.86 -13.54 17.35
C ALA A 105 -10.83 -12.79 16.01
N ARG A 106 -11.57 -13.27 15.00
CA ARG A 106 -11.70 -12.62 13.70
C ARG A 106 -12.40 -11.26 13.81
N ALA A 107 -13.49 -11.18 14.57
CA ALA A 107 -14.23 -9.93 14.77
C ALA A 107 -13.33 -8.84 15.37
N PHE A 108 -12.59 -9.15 16.45
CA PHE A 108 -11.64 -8.20 17.04
C PHE A 108 -10.49 -7.87 16.09
N SER A 109 -9.93 -8.85 15.40
CA SER A 109 -8.86 -8.62 14.42
C SER A 109 -9.29 -7.63 13.33
N GLN A 110 -10.47 -7.81 12.76
CA GLN A 110 -10.98 -6.92 11.72
C GLN A 110 -11.35 -5.54 12.26
N TYR A 111 -11.93 -5.46 13.46
CA TYR A 111 -12.15 -4.18 14.14
C TYR A 111 -10.86 -3.37 14.28
N PHE A 112 -9.77 -4.01 14.75
CA PHE A 112 -8.48 -3.35 14.89
C PHE A 112 -7.86 -2.99 13.53
N GLN A 113 -7.99 -3.85 12.53
CA GLN A 113 -7.52 -3.54 11.17
C GLN A 113 -8.24 -2.30 10.60
N LEU A 114 -9.57 -2.24 10.70
CA LEU A 114 -10.39 -1.11 10.24
C LEU A 114 -10.05 0.18 10.99
N THR A 115 -9.93 0.09 12.32
CA THR A 115 -9.50 1.21 13.17
C THR A 115 -8.13 1.73 12.75
N ASN A 116 -7.13 0.83 12.63
CA ASN A 116 -5.76 1.19 12.29
C ASN A 116 -5.68 1.91 10.93
N VAL A 117 -6.43 1.45 9.91
CA VAL A 117 -6.39 2.11 8.60
C VAL A 117 -7.12 3.45 8.58
N ALA A 118 -8.19 3.61 9.36
CA ALA A 118 -8.83 4.90 9.55
C ALA A 118 -7.88 5.89 10.24
N GLU A 119 -7.21 5.47 11.32
CA GLU A 119 -6.20 6.28 12.00
C GLU A 119 -5.05 6.69 11.08
N GLN A 120 -4.53 5.74 10.28
CA GLN A 120 -3.46 6.02 9.31
C GLN A 120 -3.90 7.03 8.24
N LEU A 121 -5.14 6.93 7.75
CA LEU A 121 -5.70 7.90 6.79
C LEU A 121 -5.77 9.30 7.40
N HIS A 122 -6.35 9.45 8.59
CA HIS A 122 -6.48 10.74 9.26
C HIS A 122 -5.11 11.33 9.63
N ARG A 123 -4.19 10.50 10.13
CA ARG A 123 -2.79 10.92 10.35
C ARG A 123 -2.12 11.38 9.06
N SER A 124 -2.36 10.70 7.94
CA SER A 124 -1.85 11.13 6.64
C SER A 124 -2.45 12.46 6.19
N ARG A 125 -3.75 12.71 6.44
CA ARG A 125 -4.43 13.98 6.12
C ARG A 125 -3.86 15.11 6.95
N GLU A 126 -3.71 14.90 8.25
CA GLU A 126 -3.11 15.87 9.16
C GLU A 126 -1.67 16.22 8.76
N LEU A 127 -0.84 15.22 8.47
CA LEU A 127 0.52 15.44 7.97
C LEU A 127 0.56 16.22 6.65
N ARG A 128 -0.45 16.07 5.79
CA ARG A 128 -0.58 16.89 4.56
C ARG A 128 -1.04 18.31 4.89
N ALA A 129 -2.00 18.48 5.80
CA ALA A 129 -2.56 19.78 6.17
C ALA A 129 -1.57 20.67 6.95
N LEU A 130 -0.75 20.07 7.82
CA LEU A 130 0.30 20.76 8.58
C LEU A 130 1.50 21.19 7.71
N ARG A 131 1.53 20.79 6.43
CA ARG A 131 2.61 21.11 5.50
C ARG A 131 2.12 22.14 4.48
N PRO A 132 2.36 23.44 4.68
CA PRO A 132 2.06 24.42 3.66
C PRO A 132 2.93 24.13 2.42
N ALA A 133 2.41 24.42 1.23
CA ALA A 133 3.04 24.03 -0.03
C ALA A 133 4.47 24.58 -0.21
N ASP A 134 4.81 25.64 0.52
CA ASP A 134 6.11 26.32 0.54
C ASP A 134 7.11 25.77 1.58
N ALA A 135 6.70 24.85 2.45
CA ALA A 135 7.50 24.28 3.55
C ALA A 135 7.62 22.74 3.48
N ARG A 136 7.73 22.18 2.27
CA ARG A 136 8.07 20.75 2.12
C ARG A 136 9.46 20.47 2.72
N PRO A 137 9.67 19.34 3.42
CA PRO A 137 10.96 19.03 4.05
C PRO A 137 12.15 19.09 3.08
N LEU A 138 11.99 18.53 1.86
CA LEU A 138 13.06 18.56 0.84
C LEU A 138 13.38 19.98 0.41
N ARG A 139 12.36 20.78 0.06
CA ARG A 139 12.50 22.20 -0.26
C ARG A 139 13.24 22.98 0.82
N THR A 140 12.82 22.81 2.08
CA THR A 140 13.45 23.51 3.22
C THR A 140 14.92 23.11 3.36
N VAL A 141 15.24 21.82 3.29
CA VAL A 141 16.62 21.35 3.41
C VAL A 141 17.47 21.81 2.23
N LEU A 142 17.00 21.66 0.99
CA LEU A 142 17.75 22.01 -0.22
C LEU A 142 18.02 23.52 -0.31
N ARG A 143 17.05 24.36 0.06
CA ARG A 143 17.27 25.82 0.14
C ARG A 143 18.30 26.20 1.21
N ARG A 144 18.24 25.56 2.37
CA ARG A 144 19.24 25.78 3.43
C ARG A 144 20.63 25.34 2.99
N LEU A 145 20.75 24.20 2.31
CA LEU A 145 22.02 23.77 1.73
C LEU A 145 22.55 24.79 0.72
N ALA A 146 21.69 25.30 -0.17
CA ALA A 146 22.08 26.31 -1.15
C ALA A 146 22.49 27.66 -0.53
N SER A 147 21.92 28.04 0.63
CA SER A 147 22.18 29.35 1.25
C SER A 147 23.21 29.35 2.38
N GLU A 148 23.35 28.24 3.11
CA GLU A 148 24.13 28.16 4.35
C GLU A 148 25.40 27.30 4.22
N ALA A 149 25.52 26.45 3.19
CA ALA A 149 26.63 25.49 3.04
C ALA A 149 27.57 25.82 1.87
N ASP A 150 28.76 25.21 1.88
CA ASP A 150 29.73 25.32 0.80
C ASP A 150 29.23 24.61 -0.47
N PRO A 151 29.20 25.29 -1.64
CA PRO A 151 28.63 24.71 -2.86
C PRO A 151 29.34 23.45 -3.35
N ASP A 152 30.66 23.38 -3.22
CA ASP A 152 31.45 22.22 -3.68
C ASP A 152 31.17 21.00 -2.78
N GLU A 153 31.07 21.21 -1.47
CA GLU A 153 30.67 20.17 -0.52
C GLU A 153 29.24 19.67 -0.78
N VAL A 154 28.29 20.58 -1.06
CA VAL A 154 26.91 20.20 -1.39
C VAL A 154 26.85 19.35 -2.65
N ALA A 155 27.60 19.72 -3.69
CA ALA A 155 27.68 18.94 -4.93
C ALA A 155 28.23 17.52 -4.67
N GLU A 156 29.30 17.38 -3.87
CA GLU A 156 29.85 16.08 -3.51
C GLU A 156 28.85 15.22 -2.72
N VAL A 157 28.13 15.83 -1.77
CA VAL A 157 27.11 15.14 -0.97
C VAL A 157 25.95 14.68 -1.85
N LEU A 158 25.41 15.54 -2.70
CA LEU A 158 24.29 15.19 -3.58
C LEU A 158 24.66 14.07 -4.56
N ALA A 159 25.89 14.06 -5.08
CA ALA A 159 26.36 13.02 -5.99
C ALA A 159 26.45 11.62 -5.36
N ARG A 160 26.62 11.52 -4.02
CA ARG A 160 26.83 10.23 -3.33
C ARG A 160 25.73 9.83 -2.35
N THR A 161 24.81 10.75 -2.04
CA THR A 161 23.78 10.49 -1.03
C THR A 161 22.89 9.35 -1.48
N GLN A 162 22.68 8.38 -0.61
CA GLN A 162 21.82 7.23 -0.87
C GLN A 162 21.13 6.78 0.41
N LEU A 163 19.81 6.77 0.39
CA LEU A 163 18.97 6.11 1.39
C LEU A 163 18.70 4.66 0.94
N ARG A 164 18.95 3.70 1.84
CA ARG A 164 18.68 2.28 1.57
C ARG A 164 17.78 1.62 2.61
N PRO A 165 16.44 1.77 2.52
CA PRO A 165 15.51 1.02 3.36
C PRO A 165 15.57 -0.46 3.01
N VAL A 166 15.62 -1.32 4.03
CA VAL A 166 15.73 -2.78 3.85
C VAL A 166 14.50 -3.48 4.42
N PHE A 167 13.77 -4.19 3.55
CA PHE A 167 12.65 -5.02 3.98
C PHE A 167 13.14 -6.29 4.68
N THR A 168 12.61 -6.56 5.86
CA THR A 168 12.83 -7.78 6.64
C THR A 168 11.55 -8.63 6.69
N ALA A 169 11.68 -9.91 6.98
CA ALA A 169 10.54 -10.75 7.28
C ALA A 169 9.97 -10.35 8.64
N HIS A 170 8.64 -10.26 8.76
CA HIS A 170 7.98 -10.08 10.06
C HIS A 170 7.41 -11.43 10.52
N PRO A 171 7.90 -12.00 11.64
CA PRO A 171 7.59 -13.38 12.04
C PRO A 171 6.12 -13.62 12.44
N THR A 172 5.35 -12.57 12.73
CA THR A 172 4.00 -12.69 13.31
C THR A 172 2.92 -11.85 12.64
N GLU A 173 3.27 -10.98 11.68
CA GLU A 173 2.34 -9.96 11.15
C GLU A 173 2.31 -9.98 9.62
N SER A 174 2.01 -11.15 9.07
CA SER A 174 1.90 -11.31 7.62
C SER A 174 0.42 -11.37 7.20
N THR A 175 -0.31 -10.29 7.53
CA THR A 175 -1.66 -10.04 6.99
C THR A 175 -1.66 -10.30 5.50
N ARG A 176 -2.64 -11.08 5.01
CA ARG A 176 -2.64 -11.52 3.61
C ARG A 176 -2.76 -10.33 2.65
N GLN A 177 -2.14 -10.45 1.47
CA GLN A 177 -2.24 -9.44 0.41
C GLN A 177 -3.70 -9.09 0.06
N SER A 178 -4.60 -10.07 0.08
CA SER A 178 -6.03 -9.87 -0.15
C SER A 178 -6.64 -8.94 0.88
N VAL A 179 -6.36 -9.17 2.18
CA VAL A 179 -6.83 -8.34 3.29
C VAL A 179 -6.28 -6.91 3.17
N LEU A 180 -4.96 -6.77 2.96
CA LEU A 180 -4.34 -5.46 2.73
C LEU A 180 -4.92 -4.73 1.50
N GLY A 181 -5.27 -5.48 0.45
CA GLY A 181 -5.93 -4.96 -0.74
C GLY A 181 -7.33 -4.42 -0.45
N ILE A 182 -8.12 -5.14 0.35
CA ILE A 182 -9.47 -4.71 0.77
C ILE A 182 -9.38 -3.50 1.70
N LEU A 183 -8.52 -3.54 2.72
CA LEU A 183 -8.29 -2.43 3.63
C LEU A 183 -7.87 -1.15 2.90
N ARG A 184 -7.03 -1.26 1.86
CA ARG A 184 -6.71 -0.11 1.01
C ARG A 184 -7.92 0.42 0.24
N ARG A 185 -8.79 -0.44 -0.28
CA ARG A 185 -10.05 -0.01 -0.91
C ARG A 185 -10.97 0.68 0.08
N VAL A 186 -11.00 0.24 1.34
CA VAL A 186 -11.71 0.94 2.43
C VAL A 186 -11.14 2.33 2.63
N VAL A 187 -9.80 2.47 2.71
CA VAL A 187 -9.13 3.79 2.81
C VAL A 187 -9.46 4.68 1.61
N ASP A 188 -9.35 4.16 0.39
CA ASP A 188 -9.64 4.92 -0.83
C ASP A 188 -11.14 5.33 -0.91
N ALA A 189 -12.05 4.52 -0.36
CA ALA A 189 -13.46 4.82 -0.25
C ALA A 189 -13.74 5.91 0.80
N LEU A 190 -13.12 5.83 1.98
CA LEU A 190 -13.16 6.88 3.00
C LEU A 190 -12.55 8.19 2.50
N GLU A 191 -11.44 8.13 1.76
CA GLU A 191 -10.76 9.32 1.23
C GLU A 191 -11.67 10.10 0.26
N ARG A 192 -12.44 9.39 -0.57
CA ARG A 192 -13.41 9.97 -1.51
C ARG A 192 -14.78 10.28 -0.91
N GLY A 193 -15.03 9.94 0.36
CA GLY A 193 -16.35 10.10 0.98
C GLY A 193 -17.42 9.18 0.38
N ALA A 194 -17.06 7.93 0.05
CA ALA A 194 -17.98 6.93 -0.49
C ALA A 194 -19.19 6.71 0.45
N PRO A 195 -20.38 6.36 -0.08
CA PRO A 195 -21.58 6.12 0.71
C PRO A 195 -21.52 4.76 1.45
N ASP A 196 -22.37 4.58 2.45
CA ASP A 196 -22.38 3.37 3.32
C ASP A 196 -22.49 2.05 2.54
N PRO A 197 -23.32 1.90 1.48
CA PRO A 197 -23.40 0.63 0.76
C PRO A 197 -22.09 0.18 0.12
N GLU A 198 -21.24 1.11 -0.33
CA GLU A 198 -19.93 0.78 -0.89
C GLU A 198 -18.96 0.30 0.20
N LEU A 199 -18.96 0.96 1.36
CA LEU A 199 -18.15 0.54 2.51
C LEU A 199 -18.64 -0.77 3.11
N ALA A 200 -19.96 -0.97 3.23
CA ALA A 200 -20.57 -2.20 3.71
C ALA A 200 -20.09 -3.39 2.88
N ALA A 201 -20.17 -3.30 1.55
CA ALA A 201 -19.69 -4.36 0.65
C ALA A 201 -18.19 -4.65 0.80
N LEU A 202 -17.37 -3.66 1.17
CA LEU A 202 -15.95 -3.85 1.46
C LEU A 202 -15.72 -4.51 2.82
N VAL A 203 -16.51 -4.16 3.83
CA VAL A 203 -16.46 -4.77 5.17
C VAL A 203 -16.97 -6.22 5.12
N ASP A 204 -18.04 -6.49 4.38
CA ASP A 204 -18.52 -7.86 4.11
C ASP A 204 -17.45 -8.68 3.39
N LEU A 205 -16.84 -8.11 2.35
CA LEU A 205 -15.75 -8.79 1.64
C LEU A 205 -14.54 -9.05 2.55
N LEU A 206 -14.22 -8.13 3.47
CA LEU A 206 -13.18 -8.32 4.47
C LEU A 206 -13.53 -9.47 5.40
N TRP A 207 -14.77 -9.53 5.88
CA TRP A 207 -15.28 -10.61 6.74
C TRP A 207 -15.27 -11.97 6.06
N GLN A 208 -15.65 -12.04 4.79
CA GLN A 208 -15.62 -13.26 3.98
C GLN A 208 -14.21 -13.67 3.54
N THR A 209 -13.23 -12.78 3.68
CA THR A 209 -11.83 -13.08 3.36
C THR A 209 -11.15 -13.77 4.55
N ASP A 210 -10.62 -14.95 4.30
CA ASP A 210 -9.83 -15.68 5.30
C ASP A 210 -8.48 -14.99 5.51
N ASP A 211 -8.21 -14.52 6.72
CA ASP A 211 -6.92 -13.90 7.09
C ASP A 211 -5.94 -14.93 7.69
N ILE A 212 -6.41 -16.14 8.00
CA ILE A 212 -5.58 -17.19 8.57
C ILE A 212 -4.83 -17.91 7.44
N ARG A 213 -3.51 -18.03 7.57
CA ARG A 213 -2.71 -18.81 6.62
C ARG A 213 -2.85 -20.31 6.94
N PRO A 214 -3.14 -21.17 5.95
CA PRO A 214 -3.07 -22.61 6.16
C PRO A 214 -1.59 -23.02 6.29
N GLY A 215 -1.12 -23.19 7.53
CA GLY A 215 0.21 -23.70 7.84
C GLY A 215 1.32 -22.65 7.97
N LYS A 216 2.54 -23.13 8.17
CA LYS A 216 3.73 -22.28 8.35
C LYS A 216 4.08 -21.56 7.03
N PRO A 217 4.27 -20.23 7.03
CA PRO A 217 4.65 -19.50 5.82
C PRO A 217 5.93 -20.05 5.19
N MET A 218 5.93 -20.22 3.86
CA MET A 218 7.17 -20.49 3.14
C MET A 218 7.92 -19.17 2.90
N VAL A 219 9.25 -19.23 2.84
CA VAL A 219 10.10 -18.06 2.53
C VAL A 219 9.67 -17.35 1.25
N ILE A 220 9.23 -18.11 0.24
CA ILE A 220 8.74 -17.55 -1.02
C ILE A 220 7.45 -16.75 -0.86
N ASP A 221 6.59 -17.08 0.09
CA ASP A 221 5.34 -16.35 0.32
C ASP A 221 5.62 -15.00 0.99
N GLU A 222 6.61 -14.93 1.87
CA GLU A 222 7.10 -13.68 2.44
C GLU A 222 7.76 -12.81 1.35
N ALA A 223 8.55 -13.43 0.48
CA ALA A 223 9.18 -12.73 -0.64
C ALA A 223 8.13 -12.16 -1.61
N ARG A 224 7.07 -12.90 -1.93
CA ARG A 224 5.93 -12.42 -2.72
C ARG A 224 5.25 -11.23 -2.05
N ASN A 225 5.10 -11.26 -0.73
CA ASN A 225 4.52 -10.15 0.02
C ASN A 225 5.36 -8.88 -0.14
N ILE A 226 6.67 -8.97 0.11
CA ILE A 226 7.58 -7.83 -0.02
C ILE A 226 7.68 -7.34 -1.47
N ALA A 227 7.78 -8.24 -2.45
CA ALA A 227 7.81 -7.88 -3.86
C ALA A 227 6.55 -7.12 -4.28
N TRP A 228 5.38 -7.48 -3.73
CA TRP A 228 4.14 -6.75 -3.96
C TRP A 228 4.21 -5.31 -3.41
N PHE A 229 4.67 -5.13 -2.18
CA PHE A 229 4.86 -3.81 -1.57
C PHE A 229 5.88 -2.96 -2.33
N ALA A 230 7.07 -3.51 -2.57
CA ALA A 230 8.17 -2.84 -3.27
C ALA A 230 7.72 -2.37 -4.65
N ALA A 231 6.92 -3.16 -5.35
CA ALA A 231 6.40 -2.77 -6.63
C ALA A 231 5.37 -1.66 -6.58
N ARG A 232 4.50 -1.67 -5.55
CA ARG A 232 3.54 -0.58 -5.36
C ARG A 232 4.24 0.74 -5.07
N LEU A 233 5.37 0.70 -4.33
CA LEU A 233 6.24 1.85 -4.16
C LEU A 233 6.88 2.28 -5.49
N GLY A 234 7.40 1.33 -6.26
CA GLY A 234 8.02 1.58 -7.56
C GLY A 234 7.08 2.13 -8.63
N GLU A 235 5.79 1.81 -8.57
CA GLU A 235 4.79 2.28 -9.55
C GLU A 235 4.42 3.76 -9.40
N ARG A 236 4.62 4.37 -8.22
CA ARG A 236 4.19 5.77 -7.99
C ARG A 236 5.04 6.50 -6.95
N THR A 237 5.12 5.96 -5.74
CA THR A 237 5.75 6.67 -4.61
C THR A 237 7.23 6.98 -4.83
N VAL A 238 7.99 6.03 -5.40
CA VAL A 238 9.41 6.23 -5.68
C VAL A 238 9.61 7.27 -6.80
N PRO A 239 8.95 7.16 -7.98
CA PRO A 239 8.97 8.21 -8.98
C PRO A 239 8.60 9.59 -8.43
N ASP A 240 7.44 9.72 -7.76
CA ASP A 240 6.96 11.00 -7.22
C ASP A 240 7.98 11.66 -6.26
N LEU A 241 8.64 10.86 -5.40
CA LEU A 241 9.64 11.34 -4.46
C LEU A 241 10.93 11.78 -5.15
N LEU A 242 11.39 11.02 -6.15
CA LEU A 242 12.60 11.36 -6.91
C LEU A 242 12.39 12.59 -7.78
N ASP A 243 11.20 12.74 -8.37
CA ASP A 243 10.81 13.93 -9.13
C ASP A 243 10.73 15.16 -8.21
N GLU A 244 10.14 15.03 -7.01
CA GLU A 244 10.15 16.11 -6.01
C GLU A 244 11.57 16.49 -5.61
N PHE A 245 12.43 15.50 -5.34
CA PHE A 245 13.83 15.76 -4.97
C PHE A 245 14.60 16.48 -6.08
N ALA A 246 14.48 16.01 -7.32
CA ALA A 246 15.13 16.63 -8.47
C ALA A 246 14.61 18.05 -8.74
N HIS A 247 13.30 18.24 -8.67
CA HIS A 247 12.67 19.55 -8.87
C HIS A 247 13.11 20.57 -7.81
N GLU A 248 13.03 20.21 -6.54
CA GLU A 248 13.39 21.12 -5.44
C GLU A 248 14.90 21.43 -5.42
N ALA A 249 15.75 20.51 -5.88
CA ALA A 249 17.18 20.76 -6.02
C ALA A 249 17.45 21.77 -7.13
N ALA A 250 16.82 21.58 -8.30
CA ALA A 250 16.93 22.51 -9.42
C ALA A 250 16.43 23.91 -9.07
N GLU A 251 15.30 24.03 -8.34
CA GLU A 251 14.77 25.31 -7.85
C GLU A 251 15.72 26.00 -6.85
N ALA A 252 16.53 25.23 -6.12
CA ALA A 252 17.56 25.75 -5.23
C ALA A 252 18.88 26.08 -5.96
N GLY A 253 18.97 25.85 -7.28
CA GLY A 253 20.19 26.02 -8.06
C GLY A 253 21.24 24.92 -7.84
N LEU A 254 20.81 23.76 -7.34
CA LEU A 254 21.66 22.61 -7.08
C LEU A 254 21.50 21.58 -8.21
N GLU A 255 22.61 21.05 -8.71
CA GLU A 255 22.59 20.00 -9.73
C GLU A 255 22.74 18.61 -9.09
N ILE A 256 21.91 17.67 -9.54
CA ILE A 256 22.03 16.25 -9.18
C ILE A 256 22.51 15.50 -10.42
N PRO A 257 23.64 14.79 -10.37
CA PRO A 257 24.11 13.98 -11.50
C PRO A 257 23.09 12.92 -11.91
N ASP A 258 22.91 12.73 -13.23
CA ASP A 258 21.93 11.79 -13.82
C ASP A 258 22.12 10.32 -13.38
N ASP A 259 23.34 9.93 -12.99
CA ASP A 259 23.68 8.58 -12.55
C ASP A 259 23.49 8.36 -11.04
N THR A 260 23.10 9.40 -10.31
CA THR A 260 22.84 9.34 -8.87
C THR A 260 21.65 8.43 -8.57
N ARG A 261 21.77 7.60 -7.53
CA ARG A 261 20.69 6.74 -7.04
C ARG A 261 20.40 7.08 -5.58
N PRO A 262 19.64 8.14 -5.31
CA PRO A 262 19.44 8.64 -3.95
C PRO A 262 18.53 7.74 -3.12
N LEU A 263 17.82 6.79 -3.76
CA LEU A 263 17.02 5.78 -3.10
C LEU A 263 17.27 4.40 -3.71
N VAL A 264 17.60 3.43 -2.86
CA VAL A 264 17.72 2.01 -3.25
C VAL A 264 16.94 1.17 -2.26
N LEU A 265 16.01 0.34 -2.73
CA LEU A 265 15.29 -0.59 -1.84
C LEU A 265 16.09 -1.89 -1.70
N GLY A 266 16.31 -2.32 -0.46
CA GLY A 266 16.92 -3.62 -0.14
C GLY A 266 15.91 -4.60 0.43
N SER A 267 16.25 -5.89 0.44
CA SER A 267 15.49 -6.91 1.16
C SER A 267 16.40 -8.01 1.69
N TRP A 268 16.10 -8.47 2.91
CA TRP A 268 16.71 -9.66 3.52
C TRP A 268 15.94 -10.94 3.21
N VAL A 269 14.69 -10.84 2.77
CA VAL A 269 13.84 -12.03 2.58
C VAL A 269 14.32 -12.84 1.39
N GLY A 270 14.53 -14.15 1.63
CA GLY A 270 15.17 -15.05 0.68
C GLY A 270 16.70 -14.97 0.65
N GLY A 271 17.32 -14.02 1.35
CA GLY A 271 18.77 -13.84 1.42
C GLY A 271 19.38 -14.13 2.79
N ASP A 272 18.70 -13.71 3.86
CA ASP A 272 19.14 -13.96 5.23
C ASP A 272 18.94 -15.43 5.62
N ARG A 273 20.04 -16.11 5.93
CA ARG A 273 20.07 -17.55 6.25
C ARG A 273 20.41 -17.80 7.71
N ASP A 274 20.63 -16.75 8.49
CA ASP A 274 21.02 -16.88 9.88
C ASP A 274 19.89 -17.53 10.69
N GLY A 275 20.17 -18.67 11.32
CA GLY A 275 19.18 -19.45 12.07
C GLY A 275 18.00 -20.02 11.26
N ASN A 276 17.96 -19.88 9.92
CA ASN A 276 16.81 -20.31 9.10
C ASN A 276 17.21 -21.31 7.99
N PRO A 277 17.11 -22.64 8.24
CA PRO A 277 17.50 -23.66 7.25
C PRO A 277 16.60 -23.67 6.01
N ASN A 278 15.43 -23.01 6.04
CA ASN A 278 14.51 -22.96 4.91
C ASN A 278 14.97 -22.01 3.81
N VAL A 279 15.96 -21.15 4.08
CA VAL A 279 16.57 -20.28 3.07
C VAL A 279 17.71 -21.04 2.40
N THR A 280 17.39 -21.71 1.30
CA THR A 280 18.36 -22.47 0.48
C THR A 280 18.83 -21.63 -0.71
N PRO A 281 19.96 -21.97 -1.38
CA PRO A 281 20.38 -21.26 -2.60
C PRO A 281 19.32 -21.29 -3.71
N ALA A 282 18.52 -22.36 -3.79
CA ALA A 282 17.41 -22.46 -4.72
C ALA A 282 16.31 -21.44 -4.42
N VAL A 283 15.95 -21.29 -3.13
CA VAL A 283 14.99 -20.27 -2.67
C VAL A 283 15.53 -18.86 -2.93
N THR A 284 16.80 -18.58 -2.64
CA THR A 284 17.41 -17.28 -2.93
C THR A 284 17.33 -16.94 -4.42
N ARG A 285 17.61 -17.90 -5.31
CA ARG A 285 17.47 -17.71 -6.76
C ARG A 285 16.02 -17.42 -7.14
N GLU A 286 15.06 -18.18 -6.62
CA GLU A 286 13.64 -17.98 -6.90
C GLU A 286 13.17 -16.59 -6.47
N VAL A 287 13.63 -16.09 -5.32
CA VAL A 287 13.33 -14.73 -4.85
C VAL A 287 13.96 -13.66 -5.73
N LEU A 288 15.20 -13.87 -6.21
CA LEU A 288 15.82 -12.95 -7.17
C LEU A 288 15.07 -12.91 -8.51
N GLU A 289 14.64 -14.07 -9.01
CA GLU A 289 13.83 -14.19 -10.24
C GLU A 289 12.47 -13.49 -10.08
N LEU A 290 11.81 -13.65 -8.93
CA LEU A 290 10.56 -12.98 -8.57
C LEU A 290 10.73 -11.44 -8.57
N ASN A 291 11.77 -10.93 -7.91
CA ASN A 291 12.05 -9.49 -7.85
C ASN A 291 12.37 -8.92 -9.23
N ALA A 292 13.11 -9.66 -10.05
CA ALA A 292 13.41 -9.28 -11.42
C ALA A 292 12.15 -9.22 -12.31
N ASP A 293 11.28 -10.24 -12.25
CA ASP A 293 9.99 -10.23 -12.97
C ASP A 293 9.14 -9.03 -12.57
N ARG A 294 9.06 -8.74 -11.26
CA ARG A 294 8.27 -7.60 -10.78
C ARG A 294 8.85 -6.26 -11.21
N ALA A 295 10.16 -6.08 -11.12
CA ALA A 295 10.84 -4.87 -11.61
C ALA A 295 10.61 -4.65 -13.11
N LEU A 296 10.77 -5.69 -13.93
CA LEU A 296 10.57 -5.61 -15.39
C LEU A 296 9.13 -5.25 -15.75
N ARG A 297 8.13 -5.75 -15.00
CA ARG A 297 6.71 -5.36 -15.20
C ARG A 297 6.45 -3.90 -14.91
N ILE A 298 7.06 -3.34 -13.87
CA ILE A 298 6.93 -1.90 -13.54
C ILE A 298 7.48 -1.08 -14.70
N HIS A 299 8.69 -1.39 -15.16
CA HIS A 299 9.33 -0.68 -16.27
C HIS A 299 8.53 -0.82 -17.57
N ALA A 300 7.99 -2.01 -17.85
CA ALA A 300 7.15 -2.24 -19.03
C ALA A 300 5.92 -1.34 -19.02
N LYS A 301 5.21 -1.25 -17.88
CA LYS A 301 4.04 -0.38 -17.71
C LYS A 301 4.39 1.10 -17.90
N LEU A 302 5.52 1.56 -17.35
CA LEU A 302 5.98 2.94 -17.52
C LEU A 302 6.33 3.24 -18.99
N VAL A 303 7.00 2.31 -19.67
CA VAL A 303 7.33 2.46 -21.09
C VAL A 303 6.07 2.45 -21.97
N GLU A 304 5.09 1.59 -21.67
CA GLU A 304 3.81 1.58 -22.37
C GLU A 304 3.06 2.92 -22.23
N GLN A 305 3.10 3.52 -21.05
CA GLN A 305 2.55 4.86 -20.83
C GLN A 305 3.29 5.91 -21.69
N LEU A 306 4.63 5.89 -21.70
CA LEU A 306 5.42 6.80 -22.53
C LEU A 306 5.17 6.62 -24.04
N VAL A 307 4.91 5.39 -24.51
CA VAL A 307 4.52 5.14 -25.90
C VAL A 307 3.24 5.91 -26.24
N PHE A 308 2.27 5.95 -25.33
CA PHE A 308 1.03 6.70 -25.54
C PHE A 308 1.28 8.22 -25.54
N GLU A 309 2.09 8.71 -24.60
CA GLU A 309 2.30 10.15 -24.37
C GLU A 309 3.24 10.84 -25.38
N LEU A 310 4.34 10.19 -25.80
CA LEU A 310 5.38 10.83 -26.61
C LEU A 310 5.10 10.81 -28.13
N SER A 311 4.17 11.66 -28.59
CA SER A 311 3.75 11.77 -30.00
C SER A 311 4.63 12.69 -30.88
N VAL A 312 5.91 12.87 -30.55
CA VAL A 312 6.77 13.84 -31.27
C VAL A 312 6.99 13.38 -32.71
N SER A 313 6.55 14.21 -33.65
CA SER A 313 6.61 13.90 -35.09
C SER A 313 7.80 14.53 -35.80
N THR A 314 8.49 13.73 -36.63
CA THR A 314 9.56 14.21 -37.54
C THR A 314 9.08 15.22 -38.57
N ARG A 315 7.76 15.33 -38.79
CA ARG A 315 7.17 16.33 -39.68
C ARG A 315 7.13 17.73 -39.06
N VAL A 316 7.24 17.82 -37.74
CA VAL A 316 7.16 19.07 -36.98
C VAL A 316 8.53 19.42 -36.40
N MET A 317 9.21 18.45 -35.80
CA MET A 317 10.51 18.63 -35.16
C MET A 317 11.53 17.62 -35.67
N GLY A 318 12.76 18.05 -35.89
CA GLY A 318 13.86 17.15 -36.21
C GLY A 318 14.17 16.19 -35.05
N VAL A 319 14.92 15.13 -35.35
CA VAL A 319 15.49 14.23 -34.34
C VAL A 319 17.00 14.17 -34.46
N SER A 320 17.69 13.77 -33.38
CA SER A 320 19.14 13.61 -33.37
C SER A 320 19.59 12.45 -34.25
N GLU A 321 20.81 12.54 -34.80
CA GLU A 321 21.44 11.43 -35.52
C GLU A 321 21.67 10.21 -34.62
N GLU A 322 21.92 10.44 -33.33
CA GLU A 322 22.06 9.38 -32.35
C GLU A 322 20.78 8.52 -32.26
N LEU A 323 19.60 9.15 -32.17
CA LEU A 323 18.33 8.44 -32.14
C LEU A 323 18.07 7.70 -33.45
N ARG A 324 18.37 8.31 -34.61
CA ARG A 324 18.25 7.64 -35.92
C ARG A 324 19.13 6.40 -36.00
N GLY A 325 20.39 6.51 -35.59
CA GLY A 325 21.33 5.38 -35.54
C GLY A 325 20.87 4.29 -34.57
N SER A 326 20.31 4.68 -33.41
CA SER A 326 19.73 3.77 -32.43
C SER A 326 18.56 2.96 -33.00
N LEU A 327 17.61 3.62 -33.68
CA LEU A 327 16.49 2.96 -34.35
C LEU A 327 16.93 2.01 -35.47
N ALA A 328 17.98 2.36 -36.22
CA ALA A 328 18.52 1.49 -37.26
C ALA A 328 19.14 0.21 -36.67
N ARG A 329 19.81 0.30 -35.52
CA ARG A 329 20.31 -0.88 -34.78
C ARG A 329 19.15 -1.72 -34.24
N ASP A 330 18.16 -1.07 -33.63
CA ASP A 330 16.99 -1.76 -33.09
C ASP A 330 16.22 -2.54 -34.17
N ARG A 331 16.02 -1.95 -35.34
CA ARG A 331 15.36 -2.60 -36.48
C ARG A 331 16.08 -3.88 -36.92
N ARG A 332 17.42 -3.91 -36.88
CA ARG A 332 18.20 -5.10 -37.24
C ARG A 332 18.08 -6.19 -36.18
N ALA A 333 18.04 -5.81 -34.91
CA ALA A 333 17.95 -6.75 -33.80
C ALA A 333 16.52 -7.30 -33.59
N LEU A 334 15.50 -6.49 -33.86
CA LEU A 334 14.08 -6.79 -33.61
C LEU A 334 13.21 -6.46 -34.84
N PRO A 335 13.38 -7.18 -35.97
CA PRO A 335 12.64 -6.89 -37.21
C PRO A 335 11.12 -7.01 -37.03
N ASP A 336 10.65 -7.98 -36.26
CA ASP A 336 9.21 -8.18 -36.03
C ASP A 336 8.53 -6.99 -35.33
N VAL A 337 9.27 -6.31 -34.42
CA VAL A 337 8.78 -5.10 -33.75
C VAL A 337 8.67 -3.96 -34.76
N HIS A 338 9.66 -3.82 -35.65
CA HIS A 338 9.60 -2.84 -36.73
C HIS A 338 8.37 -3.06 -37.60
N ASP A 339 8.18 -4.27 -38.10
CA ASP A 339 7.10 -4.59 -39.04
C ASP A 339 5.72 -4.37 -38.42
N ARG A 340 5.58 -4.64 -37.12
CA ARG A 340 4.35 -4.41 -36.36
C ARG A 340 4.02 -2.92 -36.18
N PHE A 341 5.00 -2.09 -35.85
CA PHE A 341 4.74 -0.72 -35.39
C PHE A 341 5.07 0.38 -36.40
N ILE A 342 5.86 0.09 -37.46
CA ILE A 342 6.31 1.13 -38.40
C ILE A 342 5.16 1.80 -39.13
N ARG A 343 4.08 1.07 -39.45
CA ARG A 343 2.91 1.66 -40.13
C ARG A 343 2.22 2.73 -39.29
N LEU A 344 2.22 2.56 -37.98
CA LEU A 344 1.58 3.48 -37.03
C LEU A 344 2.53 4.62 -36.66
N ASN A 345 3.82 4.32 -36.48
CA ASN A 345 4.79 5.25 -35.88
C ASN A 345 5.85 5.76 -36.88
N ALA A 346 5.58 5.72 -38.20
CA ALA A 346 6.59 6.02 -39.24
C ALA A 346 7.24 7.40 -39.10
N HIS A 347 6.48 8.37 -38.59
CA HIS A 347 6.94 9.72 -38.34
C HIS A 347 7.10 10.03 -36.85
N GLU A 348 6.99 9.04 -35.97
CA GLU A 348 7.00 9.19 -34.51
C GLU A 348 8.14 8.33 -33.92
N PRO A 349 9.40 8.74 -34.13
CA PRO A 349 10.59 7.93 -33.82
C PRO A 349 10.74 7.60 -32.34
N TYR A 350 10.25 8.47 -31.44
CA TYR A 350 10.27 8.22 -30.00
C TYR A 350 9.32 7.07 -29.61
N ARG A 351 8.08 7.06 -30.12
CA ARG A 351 7.16 5.94 -29.93
C ARG A 351 7.73 4.64 -30.49
N LEU A 352 8.33 4.70 -31.68
CA LEU A 352 8.97 3.53 -32.28
C LEU A 352 10.14 3.02 -31.43
N LYS A 353 10.99 3.92 -30.91
CA LYS A 353 12.09 3.56 -30.01
C LYS A 353 11.57 2.87 -28.75
N LEU A 354 10.55 3.43 -28.12
CA LEU A 354 9.94 2.88 -26.92
C LEU A 354 9.27 1.53 -27.17
N SER A 355 8.73 1.28 -28.37
CA SER A 355 8.20 -0.04 -28.76
C SER A 355 9.29 -1.11 -28.75
N TYR A 356 10.52 -0.77 -29.16
CA TYR A 356 11.67 -1.68 -29.03
C TYR A 356 12.11 -1.86 -27.58
N VAL A 357 12.10 -0.79 -26.77
CA VAL A 357 12.41 -0.89 -25.32
C VAL A 357 11.41 -1.83 -24.63
N ALA A 358 10.11 -1.67 -24.88
CA ALA A 358 9.06 -2.54 -24.35
C ALA A 358 9.28 -4.01 -24.76
N ALA A 359 9.62 -4.26 -26.03
CA ALA A 359 9.92 -5.60 -26.51
C ALA A 359 11.14 -6.21 -25.79
N ARG A 360 12.22 -5.43 -25.58
CA ARG A 360 13.40 -5.91 -24.85
C ARG A 360 13.10 -6.21 -23.39
N LEU A 361 12.28 -5.40 -22.72
CA LEU A 361 11.85 -5.65 -21.34
C LEU A 361 11.09 -6.99 -21.24
N GLU A 362 10.16 -7.24 -22.16
CA GLU A 362 9.40 -8.50 -22.19
C GLU A 362 10.29 -9.70 -22.55
N ASN A 363 11.20 -9.55 -23.52
CA ASN A 363 12.18 -10.59 -23.86
C ASN A 363 13.08 -10.91 -22.66
N THR A 364 13.56 -9.89 -21.94
CA THR A 364 14.36 -10.06 -20.71
C THR A 364 13.58 -10.84 -19.66
N ARG A 365 12.31 -10.49 -19.46
CA ARG A 365 11.43 -11.16 -18.49
C ARG A 365 11.23 -12.63 -18.85
N ARG A 366 10.97 -12.95 -20.12
CA ARG A 366 10.85 -14.32 -20.63
C ARG A 366 12.16 -15.09 -20.49
N ARG A 367 13.29 -14.46 -20.82
CA ARG A 367 14.63 -15.05 -20.69
C ARG A 367 14.92 -15.44 -19.24
N ILE A 368 14.69 -14.54 -18.28
CA ILE A 368 14.92 -14.82 -16.85
C ILE A 368 14.02 -15.97 -16.40
N ALA A 369 12.74 -15.96 -16.76
CA ALA A 369 11.81 -17.05 -16.42
C ALA A 369 12.21 -18.40 -17.03
N ALA A 370 12.73 -18.41 -18.25
CA ALA A 370 13.24 -19.60 -18.93
C ALA A 370 14.68 -19.97 -18.54
N ARG A 371 15.36 -19.14 -17.73
CA ARG A 371 16.79 -19.25 -17.39
C ARG A 371 17.69 -19.34 -18.64
N GLY A 372 17.32 -18.61 -19.69
CA GLY A 372 18.02 -18.60 -20.96
C GLY A 372 19.28 -17.71 -20.96
N PRO A 373 20.21 -17.95 -21.90
CA PRO A 373 21.36 -17.07 -22.12
C PRO A 373 20.89 -15.71 -22.65
N HIS A 374 21.66 -14.65 -22.36
CA HIS A 374 21.43 -13.31 -22.89
C HIS A 374 21.67 -13.26 -24.39
N GLU A 375 20.78 -12.59 -25.12
CA GLU A 375 20.93 -12.31 -26.54
C GLU A 375 21.16 -10.80 -26.79
N PRO A 376 22.38 -10.38 -27.18
CA PRO A 376 22.71 -8.98 -27.40
C PRO A 376 21.78 -8.28 -28.39
N GLY A 377 21.19 -7.18 -27.93
CA GLY A 377 20.28 -6.36 -28.74
C GLY A 377 18.82 -6.86 -28.78
N VAL A 378 18.55 -8.09 -28.34
CA VAL A 378 17.21 -8.70 -28.28
C VAL A 378 16.59 -8.57 -26.89
N ASP A 379 17.41 -8.69 -25.84
CA ASP A 379 17.04 -8.49 -24.44
C ASP A 379 18.10 -7.66 -23.69
N TYR A 380 17.85 -7.35 -22.42
CA TYR A 380 18.82 -6.67 -21.55
C TYR A 380 19.58 -7.69 -20.72
N LEU A 381 20.91 -7.56 -20.64
CA LEU A 381 21.77 -8.43 -19.84
C LEU A 381 21.43 -8.36 -18.34
N GLY A 382 21.22 -7.14 -17.82
CA GLY A 382 20.91 -6.83 -16.42
C GLY A 382 21.37 -5.40 -16.06
N SER A 383 21.36 -5.05 -14.77
CA SER A 383 21.83 -3.74 -14.27
C SER A 383 23.34 -3.65 -14.06
N ALA A 384 24.06 -4.76 -14.24
CA ALA A 384 25.52 -4.84 -14.21
C ALA A 384 26.03 -5.03 -15.63
N GLY A 385 26.20 -3.90 -16.35
CA GLY A 385 27.00 -3.76 -17.59
C GLY A 385 26.69 -4.73 -18.72
#